data_AF-A0A125W703-F1
#
_entry.id   AF-A0A125W703-F1
#
_cell.length_a   1.000
_cell.length_b   1.000
_cell.length_c   1.000
_cell.angle_alpha   90.00
_cell.angle_beta   90.00
_cell.angle_gamma   90.00
#
_symmetry.space_group_name_H-M   'P 1'
#
loop_
_entity.id
_entity.type
_entity.pdbx_description
1 polymer ?
#
loop_
_entity_poly.entity_id
_entity_poly.type
_entity_poly.pdbx_seq_one_letter_code
_entity_poly.pdbx_strand_id
1 'polypeptide(L)'
;MEQEKGCFTNSYCCVLFLLKVESERRIFSLGGNEMKNRTKSRWKKIVLGIGLFLAVLVIGLTIFIKNSTYQATDSALKISQSATQEKNYDYYTNGQKNDTALIFYPGALVAPASYSEWAQEVATKGYDVYVVHFPLNLAVLAPNAAEQIIKDHPQQNFVLAGHSLGGVMASRFVAENEQRIKGMIYLASYPDEKGALNKQDLPVLSITATNDGVLNWTSYQKAKQFLPKDTQYVSIKGGNHAGFGNYGVQKGDNKATISNEQQQTEISQLIVAWLQSRPNK
;
A
#
# COMPACT_ATOMS: atom_id res chain seq x y z
N MET A 1 -56.24 -59.80 30.20
CA MET A 1 -57.59 -60.04 29.66
C MET A 1 -57.79 -58.99 28.57
N GLU A 2 -57.99 -59.25 27.28
CA GLU A 2 -58.23 -60.46 26.49
C GLU A 2 -58.18 -60.04 25.00
N GLN A 3 -57.31 -60.63 24.17
CA GLN A 3 -57.59 -61.42 22.92
C GLN A 3 -57.46 -60.64 21.59
N GLU A 4 -56.53 -61.01 20.68
CA GLU A 4 -56.60 -62.01 19.56
C GLU A 4 -57.49 -61.57 18.38
N LYS A 5 -57.30 -61.83 17.07
CA LYS A 5 -56.33 -62.46 16.14
C LYS A 5 -56.93 -62.26 14.72
N GLY A 6 -56.16 -62.46 13.64
CA GLY A 6 -56.71 -63.02 12.38
C GLY A 6 -56.25 -62.39 11.04
N CYS A 7 -55.60 -63.20 10.20
CA CYS A 7 -55.06 -62.92 8.86
C CYS A 7 -55.80 -63.78 7.81
N PHE A 8 -56.00 -63.32 6.55
CA PHE A 8 -56.19 -64.21 5.37
C PHE A 8 -55.88 -63.53 4.01
N THR A 9 -55.61 -64.38 3.03
CA THR A 9 -54.74 -64.29 1.82
C THR A 9 -55.44 -63.99 0.49
N ASN A 10 -54.77 -63.30 -0.47
CA ASN A 10 -55.01 -63.49 -1.93
C ASN A 10 -53.78 -63.09 -2.80
N SER A 11 -53.28 -64.01 -3.63
CA SER A 11 -51.95 -63.97 -4.29
C SER A 11 -51.82 -62.99 -5.48
N TYR A 12 -52.92 -62.73 -6.20
CA TYR A 12 -52.93 -61.76 -7.31
C TYR A 12 -52.73 -60.30 -6.84
N CYS A 13 -53.14 -60.00 -5.60
CA CYS A 13 -52.93 -58.68 -5.00
C CYS A 13 -51.43 -58.42 -4.78
N CYS A 14 -50.65 -59.47 -4.49
CA CYS A 14 -49.23 -59.36 -4.16
C CYS A 14 -48.37 -58.99 -5.38
N VAL A 15 -48.64 -59.56 -6.55
CA VAL A 15 -47.86 -59.28 -7.78
C VAL A 15 -48.14 -57.87 -8.32
N LEU A 16 -49.40 -57.44 -8.34
CA LEU A 16 -49.77 -56.06 -8.72
C LEU A 16 -49.23 -55.02 -7.73
N PHE A 17 -49.21 -55.35 -6.43
CA PHE A 17 -48.61 -54.51 -5.41
C PHE A 17 -47.09 -54.40 -5.59
N LEU A 18 -46.38 -55.50 -5.88
CA LEU A 18 -44.94 -55.48 -6.11
C LEU A 18 -44.53 -54.68 -7.36
N LEU A 19 -45.24 -54.84 -8.48
CA LEU A 19 -44.97 -54.04 -9.70
C LEU A 19 -45.25 -52.55 -9.49
N LYS A 20 -46.29 -52.21 -8.72
CA LYS A 20 -46.60 -50.82 -8.38
C LYS A 20 -45.55 -50.22 -7.43
N VAL A 21 -45.09 -50.96 -6.44
CA VAL A 21 -44.04 -50.55 -5.50
C VAL A 21 -42.68 -50.37 -6.21
N GLU A 22 -42.32 -51.22 -7.18
CA GLU A 22 -41.08 -51.03 -7.96
C GLU A 22 -41.14 -49.84 -8.91
N SER A 23 -42.29 -49.61 -9.56
CA SER A 23 -42.56 -48.44 -10.39
C SER A 23 -42.44 -47.14 -9.58
N GLU A 24 -43.07 -47.09 -8.40
CA GLU A 24 -43.03 -45.93 -7.50
C GLU A 24 -41.62 -45.68 -6.94
N ARG A 25 -40.86 -46.75 -6.62
CA ARG A 25 -39.44 -46.60 -6.20
C ARG A 25 -38.54 -46.07 -7.31
N ARG A 26 -38.73 -46.48 -8.57
CA ARG A 26 -37.96 -45.93 -9.71
C ARG A 26 -38.29 -44.46 -9.96
N ILE A 27 -39.56 -44.07 -9.91
CA ILE A 27 -39.99 -42.67 -10.07
C ILE A 27 -39.43 -41.80 -8.93
N PHE A 28 -39.44 -42.30 -7.69
CA PHE A 28 -38.90 -41.57 -6.53
C PHE A 28 -37.37 -41.40 -6.60
N SER A 29 -36.64 -42.43 -7.06
CA SER A 29 -35.18 -42.38 -7.24
C SER A 29 -34.75 -41.43 -8.38
N LEU A 30 -35.45 -41.48 -9.53
CA LEU A 30 -35.19 -40.58 -10.66
C LEU A 30 -35.51 -39.12 -10.32
N GLY A 31 -36.63 -38.86 -9.63
CA GLY A 31 -36.99 -37.52 -9.14
C GLY A 31 -36.01 -36.97 -8.12
N GLY A 32 -35.48 -37.80 -7.22
CA GLY A 32 -34.45 -37.42 -6.24
C GLY A 32 -33.10 -37.03 -6.87
N ASN A 33 -32.68 -37.75 -7.92
CA ASN A 33 -31.46 -37.44 -8.67
C ASN A 33 -31.62 -36.20 -9.57
N GLU A 34 -32.78 -36.01 -10.21
CA GLU A 34 -33.07 -34.79 -10.98
C GLU A 34 -33.17 -33.54 -10.10
N MET A 35 -33.81 -33.63 -8.92
CA MET A 35 -33.85 -32.52 -7.97
C MET A 35 -32.46 -32.17 -7.45
N LYS A 36 -31.66 -33.15 -7.03
CA LYS A 36 -30.25 -32.94 -6.59
C LYS A 36 -29.41 -32.30 -7.70
N ASN A 37 -29.54 -32.75 -8.94
CA ASN A 37 -28.82 -32.20 -10.09
C ASN A 37 -29.28 -30.78 -10.46
N ARG A 38 -30.59 -30.47 -10.35
CA ARG A 38 -31.14 -29.12 -10.54
C ARG A 38 -30.64 -28.14 -9.47
N THR A 39 -30.58 -28.54 -8.20
CA THR A 39 -29.96 -27.71 -7.16
C THR A 39 -28.48 -27.50 -7.41
N LYS A 40 -27.70 -28.55 -7.74
CA LYS A 40 -26.27 -28.40 -8.08
C LYS A 40 -26.05 -27.47 -9.29
N SER A 41 -26.90 -27.53 -10.32
CA SER A 41 -26.84 -26.65 -11.50
C SER A 41 -27.18 -25.19 -11.16
N ARG A 42 -28.19 -24.95 -10.31
CA ARG A 42 -28.53 -23.59 -9.82
C ARG A 42 -27.44 -23.01 -8.93
N TRP A 43 -26.86 -23.79 -8.03
CA TRP A 43 -25.73 -23.38 -7.21
C TRP A 43 -24.49 -23.04 -8.05
N LYS A 44 -24.18 -23.83 -9.08
CA LYS A 44 -23.12 -23.50 -10.05
C LYS A 44 -23.36 -22.15 -10.75
N LYS A 45 -24.59 -21.86 -11.17
CA LYS A 45 -24.95 -20.57 -11.79
C LYS A 45 -24.86 -19.40 -10.81
N ILE A 46 -25.24 -19.59 -9.54
CA ILE A 46 -25.11 -18.56 -8.50
C ILE A 46 -23.64 -18.29 -8.20
N VAL A 47 -22.82 -19.33 -8.00
CA VAL A 47 -21.38 -19.19 -7.78
C VAL A 47 -20.70 -18.52 -8.98
N LEU A 48 -21.07 -18.90 -10.21
CA LEU A 48 -20.58 -18.25 -11.42
C LEU A 48 -21.01 -16.78 -11.51
N GLY A 49 -22.26 -16.48 -11.17
CA GLY A 49 -22.79 -15.11 -11.14
C GLY A 49 -22.10 -14.22 -10.10
N ILE A 50 -21.85 -14.76 -8.89
CA ILE A 50 -21.08 -14.08 -7.85
C ILE A 50 -19.63 -13.88 -8.31
N GLY A 51 -19.01 -14.91 -8.90
CA GLY A 51 -17.66 -14.81 -9.44
C GLY A 51 -17.53 -13.74 -10.52
N LEU A 52 -18.50 -13.67 -11.44
CA LEU A 52 -18.54 -12.63 -12.48
C LEU A 52 -18.74 -11.23 -11.88
N PHE A 53 -19.64 -11.09 -10.90
CA PHE A 53 -19.86 -9.83 -10.21
C PHE A 53 -18.60 -9.35 -9.47
N LEU A 54 -17.92 -10.24 -8.73
CA LEU A 54 -16.66 -9.92 -8.07
C LEU A 54 -15.57 -9.54 -9.08
N ALA A 55 -15.48 -10.24 -10.22
CA ALA A 55 -14.55 -9.88 -11.28
C ALA A 55 -14.81 -8.47 -11.84
N VAL A 56 -16.08 -8.13 -12.10
CA VAL A 56 -16.47 -6.77 -12.53
C VAL A 56 -16.12 -5.72 -11.47
N LEU A 57 -16.34 -6.01 -10.18
CA LEU A 57 -15.94 -5.10 -9.09
C LEU A 57 -14.43 -4.91 -9.02
N VAL A 58 -13.64 -5.98 -9.14
CA VAL A 58 -12.17 -5.90 -9.12
C VAL A 58 -11.66 -5.11 -10.33
N ILE A 59 -12.21 -5.35 -11.52
CA ILE A 59 -11.86 -4.60 -12.74
C ILE A 59 -12.22 -3.12 -12.56
N GLY A 60 -13.44 -2.83 -12.10
CA GLY A 60 -13.90 -1.46 -11.84
C GLY A 60 -13.03 -0.73 -10.82
N LEU A 61 -12.67 -1.39 -9.71
CA LEU A 61 -11.77 -0.84 -8.70
C LEU A 61 -10.37 -0.58 -9.26
N THR A 62 -9.83 -1.50 -10.07
CA THR A 62 -8.51 -1.35 -10.69
C THR A 62 -8.48 -0.16 -11.65
N ILE A 63 -9.52 -0.01 -12.49
CA ILE A 63 -9.66 1.15 -13.39
C ILE A 63 -9.78 2.44 -12.59
N PHE A 64 -10.60 2.45 -11.53
CA PHE A 64 -10.78 3.62 -10.67
C PHE A 64 -9.46 4.06 -10.03
N ILE A 65 -8.69 3.13 -9.47
CA ILE A 65 -7.39 3.42 -8.84
C ILE A 65 -6.40 3.92 -9.88
N LYS A 66 -6.33 3.28 -11.06
CA LYS A 66 -5.44 3.71 -12.15
C LYS A 66 -5.75 5.15 -12.57
N ASN A 67 -7.03 5.51 -12.70
CA ASN A 67 -7.46 6.86 -13.04
C ASN A 67 -7.28 7.87 -11.90
N SER A 68 -7.26 7.39 -10.65
CA SER A 68 -7.03 8.24 -9.47
C SER A 68 -5.54 8.40 -9.13
N THR A 69 -4.67 7.62 -9.76
CA THR A 69 -3.23 7.67 -9.53
C THR A 69 -2.61 8.83 -10.29
N TYR A 70 -1.96 9.74 -9.56
CA TYR A 70 -1.10 10.76 -10.14
C TYR A 70 0.11 10.09 -10.78
N GLN A 71 0.24 10.25 -12.09
CA GLN A 71 1.34 9.69 -12.87
C GLN A 71 2.53 10.63 -12.84
N ALA A 72 3.73 10.05 -12.87
CA ALA A 72 4.96 10.80 -13.05
C ALA A 72 4.89 11.61 -14.35
N THR A 73 5.47 12.81 -14.35
CA THR A 73 5.68 13.56 -15.60
C THR A 73 6.69 12.86 -16.50
N ASP A 74 6.75 13.27 -17.78
CA ASP A 74 7.70 12.70 -18.73
C ASP A 74 9.16 12.89 -18.28
N SER A 75 9.48 14.02 -17.63
CA SER A 75 10.82 14.26 -17.07
C SER A 75 11.14 13.29 -15.94
N ALA A 76 10.22 13.08 -15.01
CA ALA A 76 10.40 12.16 -13.90
C ALA A 76 10.48 10.70 -14.36
N LEU A 77 9.65 10.33 -15.34
CA LEU A 77 9.68 9.00 -15.95
C LEU A 77 10.99 8.73 -16.69
N LYS A 78 11.55 9.74 -17.38
CA LYS A 78 12.85 9.61 -18.03
C LYS A 78 13.97 9.41 -17.00
N ILE A 79 13.94 10.14 -15.89
CA ILE A 79 14.94 9.99 -14.82
C ILE A 79 14.82 8.62 -14.15
N SER A 80 13.60 8.11 -13.93
CA SER A 80 13.40 6.82 -13.26
C SER A 80 14.00 5.64 -14.04
N GLN A 81 14.19 5.76 -15.36
CA GLN A 81 14.85 4.75 -16.18
C GLN A 81 16.34 4.57 -15.87
N SER A 82 16.96 5.51 -15.15
CA SER A 82 18.35 5.37 -14.68
C SER A 82 18.49 4.52 -13.42
N ALA A 83 17.38 4.27 -12.71
CA ALA A 83 17.39 3.44 -11.52
C ALA A 83 17.53 1.95 -11.89
N THR A 84 18.08 1.18 -10.96
CA THR A 84 17.89 -0.28 -11.01
C THR A 84 16.45 -0.57 -10.59
N GLN A 85 15.62 -1.02 -11.54
CA GLN A 85 14.21 -1.25 -11.29
C GLN A 85 13.97 -2.67 -10.79
N GLU A 86 13.61 -2.79 -9.51
CA GLU A 86 13.21 -4.04 -8.89
C GLU A 86 11.68 -4.13 -8.80
N LYS A 87 11.17 -5.34 -8.56
CA LYS A 87 9.72 -5.55 -8.42
C LYS A 87 9.11 -4.64 -7.34
N ASN A 88 9.82 -4.47 -6.22
CA ASN A 88 9.30 -3.82 -5.01
C ASN A 88 9.87 -2.43 -4.76
N TYR A 89 10.83 -1.94 -5.57
CA TYR A 89 11.40 -0.61 -5.42
C TYR A 89 12.20 -0.21 -6.67
N ASP A 90 12.39 1.09 -6.86
CA ASP A 90 13.42 1.64 -7.75
C ASP A 90 14.64 2.02 -6.90
N TYR A 91 15.84 1.58 -7.32
CA TYR A 91 17.09 1.80 -6.60
C TYR A 91 18.00 2.78 -7.33
N TYR A 92 18.29 3.90 -6.67
CA TYR A 92 19.15 4.98 -7.14
C TYR A 92 20.47 4.95 -6.37
N THR A 93 21.59 4.88 -7.09
CA THR A 93 22.95 4.88 -6.50
C THR A 93 23.94 5.53 -7.47
N ASN A 94 25.03 6.10 -6.95
CA ASN A 94 26.19 6.50 -7.74
C ASN A 94 27.34 5.47 -7.65
N GLY A 95 27.10 4.32 -7.01
CA GLY A 95 28.08 3.25 -6.78
C GLY A 95 29.05 3.51 -5.62
N GLN A 96 29.02 4.69 -5.00
CA GLN A 96 29.76 4.94 -3.76
C GLN A 96 29.03 4.30 -2.59
N LYS A 97 29.76 3.58 -1.75
CA LYS A 97 29.19 2.98 -0.55
C LYS A 97 29.18 4.00 0.58
N ASN A 98 27.98 4.30 1.04
CA ASN A 98 27.74 5.01 2.28
C ASN A 98 27.08 4.05 3.27
N ASP A 99 27.45 4.18 4.53
CA ASP A 99 26.91 3.34 5.59
C ASP A 99 25.42 3.60 5.84
N THR A 100 24.88 4.73 5.37
CA THR A 100 23.46 5.09 5.50
C THR A 100 22.80 5.27 4.14
N ALA A 101 21.68 4.56 3.93
CA ALA A 101 20.81 4.67 2.76
C ALA A 101 19.39 5.15 3.14
N LEU A 102 18.62 5.61 2.17
CA LEU A 102 17.24 6.07 2.37
C LEU A 102 16.26 5.04 1.82
N ILE A 103 15.27 4.67 2.63
CA ILE A 103 14.09 3.95 2.14
C ILE A 103 12.92 4.93 2.13
N PHE A 104 12.42 5.24 0.95
CA PHE A 104 11.38 6.24 0.75
C PHE A 104 10.02 5.60 0.45
N TYR A 105 8.99 6.03 1.18
CA TYR A 105 7.61 5.62 1.01
C TYR A 105 6.82 6.71 0.25
N PRO A 106 6.40 6.43 -1.01
CA PRO A 106 5.57 7.35 -1.78
C PRO A 106 4.24 7.74 -1.13
N GLY A 107 3.74 8.91 -1.51
CA GLY A 107 2.39 9.37 -1.19
C GLY A 107 1.28 8.51 -1.79
N ALA A 108 0.09 8.59 -1.19
CA ALA A 108 -1.07 7.81 -1.61
C ALA A 108 -1.45 8.09 -3.06
N LEU A 109 -1.59 7.03 -3.85
CA LEU A 109 -1.98 7.13 -5.26
C LEU A 109 -1.03 8.02 -6.09
N VAL A 110 0.26 8.03 -5.75
CA VAL A 110 1.30 8.67 -6.56
C VAL A 110 2.24 7.60 -7.12
N ALA A 111 2.50 7.62 -8.42
CA ALA A 111 3.42 6.69 -9.05
C ALA A 111 4.85 6.85 -8.47
N PRO A 112 5.56 5.77 -8.11
CA PRO A 112 6.91 5.81 -7.54
C PRO A 112 7.92 6.61 -8.39
N ALA A 113 7.84 6.49 -9.72
CA ALA A 113 8.68 7.24 -10.66
C ALA A 113 8.57 8.78 -10.50
N SER A 114 7.54 9.29 -9.83
CA SER A 114 7.38 10.72 -9.58
C SER A 114 8.41 11.29 -8.61
N TYR A 115 9.12 10.45 -7.86
CA TYR A 115 10.13 10.87 -6.88
C TYR A 115 11.57 10.70 -7.40
N SER A 116 11.72 10.35 -8.68
CA SER A 116 12.99 9.99 -9.29
C SER A 116 14.01 11.12 -9.34
N GLU A 117 13.57 12.37 -9.51
CA GLU A 117 14.43 13.54 -9.67
C GLU A 117 15.24 13.84 -8.41
N TRP A 118 14.57 14.16 -7.28
CA TRP A 118 15.30 14.39 -6.03
C TRP A 118 15.99 13.11 -5.52
N ALA A 119 15.44 11.91 -5.78
CA ALA A 119 16.06 10.66 -5.35
C ALA A 119 17.38 10.41 -6.09
N GLN A 120 17.41 10.64 -7.41
CA GLN A 120 18.63 10.58 -8.20
C GLN A 120 19.64 11.64 -7.71
N GLU A 121 19.20 12.87 -7.44
CA GLU A 121 20.08 13.93 -6.93
C GLU A 121 20.73 13.54 -5.60
N VAL A 122 19.96 13.00 -4.64
CA VAL A 122 20.49 12.48 -3.36
C VAL A 122 21.50 11.35 -3.61
N ALA A 123 21.17 10.41 -4.51
CA ALA A 123 22.07 9.33 -4.90
C ALA A 123 23.38 9.83 -5.52
N THR A 124 23.34 10.88 -6.36
CA THR A 124 24.57 11.47 -6.92
C THR A 124 25.51 12.04 -5.85
N LYS A 125 24.98 12.39 -4.67
CA LYS A 125 25.75 12.85 -3.50
C LYS A 125 26.24 11.71 -2.61
N GLY A 126 26.08 10.45 -3.05
CA GLY A 126 26.63 9.28 -2.37
C GLY A 126 25.72 8.73 -1.27
N TYR A 127 24.40 8.95 -1.34
CA TYR A 127 23.44 8.29 -0.46
C TYR A 127 22.46 7.46 -1.30
N ASP A 128 22.56 6.15 -1.19
CA ASP A 128 21.66 5.22 -1.85
C ASP A 128 20.18 5.53 -1.50
N VAL A 129 19.29 5.49 -2.49
CA VAL A 129 17.85 5.74 -2.30
C VAL A 129 17.03 4.61 -2.89
N TYR A 130 16.16 4.02 -2.06
CA TYR A 130 15.19 3.02 -2.43
C TYR A 130 13.78 3.63 -2.43
N VAL A 131 13.20 3.86 -3.61
CA VAL A 131 11.83 4.36 -3.75
C VAL A 131 10.88 3.15 -3.81
N VAL A 132 10.11 2.94 -2.75
CA VAL A 132 9.33 1.69 -2.57
C VAL A 132 8.09 1.64 -3.47
N HIS A 133 7.83 0.47 -4.06
CA HIS A 133 6.60 0.16 -4.77
C HIS A 133 5.59 -0.47 -3.82
N PHE A 134 4.40 0.12 -3.77
CA PHE A 134 3.30 -0.41 -2.98
C PHE A 134 2.19 -0.97 -3.89
N PRO A 135 1.47 -2.02 -3.44
CA PRO A 135 0.24 -2.42 -4.11
C PRO A 135 -0.67 -1.21 -4.26
N LEU A 136 -1.15 -0.97 -5.49
CA LEU A 136 -2.07 0.13 -5.80
C LEU A 136 -1.54 1.53 -5.41
N ASN A 137 -0.22 1.70 -5.27
CA ASN A 137 0.43 2.93 -4.79
C ASN A 137 -0.08 3.38 -3.41
N LEU A 138 -0.35 2.43 -2.52
CA LEU A 138 -0.89 2.68 -1.18
C LEU A 138 -0.04 1.97 -0.11
N ALA A 139 0.75 2.76 0.65
CA ALA A 139 1.62 2.25 1.71
C ALA A 139 0.88 1.47 2.82
N VAL A 140 -0.40 1.77 3.03
CA VAL A 140 -1.27 1.05 3.99
C VAL A 140 -1.45 -0.44 3.66
N LEU A 141 -1.23 -0.84 2.40
CA LEU A 141 -1.40 -2.23 1.95
C LEU A 141 -0.15 -3.09 2.18
N ALA A 142 1.00 -2.48 2.46
CA ALA A 142 2.23 -3.19 2.80
C ALA A 142 3.10 -2.36 3.77
N PRO A 143 2.65 -2.11 5.01
CA PRO A 143 3.37 -1.25 5.97
C PRO A 143 4.84 -1.66 6.19
N ASN A 144 5.13 -2.96 6.09
CA ASN A 144 6.44 -3.55 6.34
C ASN A 144 7.34 -3.66 5.10
N ALA A 145 7.05 -2.93 4.02
CA ALA A 145 7.82 -3.05 2.77
C ALA A 145 9.32 -2.77 2.92
N ALA A 146 9.71 -1.89 3.87
CA ALA A 146 11.11 -1.65 4.23
C ALA A 146 11.83 -2.90 4.76
N GLU A 147 11.13 -3.85 5.38
CA GLU A 147 11.74 -5.02 6.02
C GLU A 147 12.58 -5.86 5.05
N GLN A 148 12.09 -6.03 3.81
CA GLN A 148 12.81 -6.82 2.80
C GLN A 148 14.12 -6.13 2.41
N ILE A 149 14.09 -4.82 2.13
CA ILE A 149 15.29 -4.05 1.77
C ILE A 149 16.32 -4.11 2.90
N ILE A 150 15.89 -3.93 4.15
CA ILE A 150 16.79 -3.98 5.31
C ILE A 150 17.39 -5.37 5.50
N LYS A 151 16.64 -6.46 5.22
CA LYS A 151 17.15 -7.84 5.28
C LYS A 151 18.17 -8.12 4.19
N ASP A 152 17.96 -7.61 2.98
CA ASP A 152 18.86 -7.83 1.83
C ASP A 152 20.18 -7.05 1.96
N HIS A 153 20.21 -6.02 2.79
CA HIS A 153 21.36 -5.14 3.00
C HIS A 153 21.76 -5.06 4.49
N PRO A 154 22.17 -6.17 5.13
CA PRO A 154 22.38 -6.24 6.58
C PRO A 154 23.55 -5.39 7.10
N GLN A 155 24.42 -4.90 6.21
CA GLN A 155 25.58 -4.07 6.55
C GLN A 155 25.28 -2.56 6.45
N GLN A 156 24.10 -2.17 5.95
CA GLN A 156 23.69 -0.78 5.80
C GLN A 156 22.77 -0.35 6.96
N ASN A 157 22.92 0.91 7.36
CA ASN A 157 21.96 1.63 8.16
C ASN A 157 20.94 2.31 7.26
N PHE A 158 19.74 2.55 7.80
CA PHE A 158 18.66 3.15 7.02
C PHE A 158 18.08 4.37 7.68
N VAL A 159 17.79 5.39 6.88
CA VAL A 159 16.86 6.47 7.21
C VAL A 159 15.57 6.17 6.47
N LEU A 160 14.45 6.14 7.18
CA LEU A 160 13.15 6.08 6.52
C LEU A 160 12.70 7.48 6.14
N ALA A 161 12.06 7.59 4.99
CA ALA A 161 11.49 8.82 4.52
C ALA A 161 10.10 8.54 3.94
N GLY A 162 9.21 9.53 3.95
CA GLY A 162 7.95 9.34 3.27
C GLY A 162 7.18 10.62 3.01
N HIS A 163 6.44 10.62 1.91
CA HIS A 163 5.60 11.73 1.50
C HIS A 163 4.14 11.51 1.89
N SER A 164 3.48 12.53 2.45
CA SER A 164 2.04 12.50 2.76
C SER A 164 1.65 11.23 3.55
N LEU A 165 0.70 10.42 3.08
CA LEU A 165 0.34 9.13 3.72
C LEU A 165 1.54 8.16 3.84
N GLY A 166 2.47 8.18 2.89
CA GLY A 166 3.69 7.36 2.93
C GLY A 166 4.53 7.66 4.17
N GLY A 167 4.65 8.94 4.55
CA GLY A 167 5.36 9.35 5.77
C GLY A 167 4.68 8.87 7.06
N VAL A 168 3.34 8.88 7.10
CA VAL A 168 2.58 8.29 8.22
C VAL A 168 2.92 6.80 8.35
N MET A 169 2.89 6.06 7.25
CA MET A 169 3.14 4.62 7.27
C MET A 169 4.61 4.28 7.55
N ALA A 170 5.55 5.06 7.03
CA ALA A 170 6.96 4.94 7.33
C ALA A 170 7.21 5.15 8.84
N SER A 171 6.59 6.16 9.47
CA SER A 171 6.74 6.40 10.91
C SER A 171 6.26 5.24 11.78
N ARG A 172 5.18 4.56 11.39
CA ARG A 172 4.69 3.36 12.07
C ARG A 172 5.69 2.20 11.96
N PHE A 173 6.30 2.01 10.78
CA PHE A 173 7.36 1.01 10.62
C PHE A 173 8.56 1.31 11.53
N VAL A 174 9.00 2.57 11.58
CA VAL A 174 10.11 3.02 12.44
C VAL A 174 9.79 2.77 13.92
N ALA A 175 8.58 3.13 14.38
CA ALA A 175 8.15 2.92 15.75
C ALA A 175 8.19 1.44 16.19
N GLU A 176 8.03 0.51 15.25
CA GLU A 176 8.07 -0.94 15.50
C GLU A 176 9.46 -1.56 15.32
N ASN A 177 10.44 -0.86 14.71
CA ASN A 177 11.71 -1.45 14.23
C ASN A 177 12.95 -0.58 14.50
N GLU A 178 13.31 -0.35 15.77
CA GLU A 178 14.35 0.62 16.15
C GLU A 178 15.79 0.22 15.75
N GLN A 179 16.15 -1.07 15.75
CA GLN A 179 17.57 -1.47 15.80
C GLN A 179 18.41 -1.18 14.55
N ARG A 180 17.82 -0.73 13.43
CA ARG A 180 18.55 -0.41 12.19
C ARG A 180 18.11 0.88 11.50
N ILE A 181 17.17 1.60 12.11
CA ILE A 181 16.71 2.89 11.59
C ILE A 181 17.44 4.00 12.34
N LYS A 182 18.18 4.81 11.61
CA LYS A 182 19.01 5.91 12.13
C LYS A 182 18.36 7.28 11.99
N GLY A 183 17.19 7.34 11.37
CA GLY A 183 16.42 8.57 11.31
C GLY A 183 15.11 8.45 10.55
N MET A 184 14.30 9.51 10.64
CA MET A 184 13.04 9.64 9.92
C MET A 184 12.95 11.00 9.22
N ILE A 185 12.54 11.01 7.94
CA ILE A 185 12.30 12.23 7.15
C ILE A 185 10.85 12.28 6.70
N TYR A 186 10.13 13.34 7.08
CA TYR A 186 8.77 13.61 6.60
C TYR A 186 8.80 14.65 5.47
N LEU A 187 8.24 14.30 4.32
CA LEU A 187 7.96 15.22 3.23
C LEU A 187 6.46 15.52 3.22
N ALA A 188 6.06 16.75 3.56
CA ALA A 188 4.65 17.14 3.75
C ALA A 188 3.82 16.09 4.51
N SER A 189 4.36 15.62 5.63
CA SER A 189 3.79 14.51 6.40
C SER A 189 4.07 14.68 7.90
N TYR A 190 3.45 13.82 8.69
CA TYR A 190 3.56 13.77 10.15
C TYR A 190 3.20 12.37 10.66
N PRO A 191 3.69 11.96 11.85
CA PRO A 191 3.27 10.70 12.47
C PRO A 191 1.85 10.81 13.05
N ASP A 192 1.17 9.68 13.13
CA ASP A 192 0.05 9.52 14.06
C ASP A 192 0.51 8.84 15.35
N GLU A 193 -0.42 8.57 16.26
CA GLU A 193 -0.12 7.98 17.57
C GLU A 193 0.62 6.64 17.46
N LYS A 194 0.34 5.83 16.42
CA LYS A 194 1.00 4.54 16.21
C LYS A 194 2.42 4.70 15.68
N GLY A 195 2.70 5.80 14.99
CA GLY A 195 4.04 6.17 14.52
C GLY A 195 4.75 7.13 15.47
N ALA A 196 4.42 7.13 16.76
CA ALA A 196 5.03 8.06 17.71
C ALA A 196 6.51 7.73 17.95
N LEU A 197 7.37 8.72 17.72
CA LEU A 197 8.83 8.63 17.84
C LEU A 197 9.39 9.45 19.01
N ASN A 198 8.53 10.16 19.76
CA ASN A 198 8.91 11.04 20.87
C ASN A 198 9.60 10.36 22.07
N LYS A 199 9.60 9.03 22.11
CA LYS A 199 10.27 8.22 23.14
C LYS A 199 11.58 7.61 22.66
N GLN A 200 11.96 7.81 21.41
CA GLN A 200 13.17 7.28 20.81
C GLN A 200 14.23 8.37 20.67
N ASP A 201 15.50 8.00 20.83
CA ASP A 201 16.64 8.86 20.49
C ASP A 201 16.92 8.73 18.99
N LEU A 202 16.00 9.28 18.19
CA LEU A 202 15.99 9.16 16.74
C LEU A 202 15.96 10.54 16.08
N PRO A 203 16.97 10.91 15.29
CA PRO A 203 16.94 12.17 14.56
C PRO A 203 15.77 12.24 13.56
N VAL A 204 15.05 13.37 13.55
CA VAL A 204 13.93 13.60 12.62
C VAL A 204 14.12 14.89 11.82
N LEU A 205 13.81 14.83 10.53
CA LEU A 205 13.60 15.98 9.65
C LEU A 205 12.11 16.05 9.26
N SER A 206 11.51 17.22 9.38
CA SER A 206 10.18 17.51 8.84
C SER A 206 10.28 18.65 7.83
N ILE A 207 10.05 18.34 6.56
CA ILE A 207 10.02 19.30 5.46
C ILE A 207 8.57 19.54 5.06
N THR A 208 8.12 20.79 5.12
CA THR A 208 6.81 21.22 4.59
C THR A 208 7.00 22.23 3.46
N ALA A 209 5.91 22.68 2.85
CA ALA A 209 5.95 23.78 1.88
C ALA A 209 4.91 24.84 2.21
N THR A 210 5.22 26.12 1.95
CA THR A 210 4.39 27.23 2.46
C THR A 210 3.02 27.35 1.78
N ASN A 211 2.89 26.82 0.57
CA ASN A 211 1.63 26.83 -0.18
C ASN A 211 0.97 25.44 -0.19
N ASP A 212 1.36 24.54 0.71
CA ASP A 212 0.75 23.21 0.81
C ASP A 212 -0.74 23.33 1.20
N GLY A 213 -1.62 22.97 0.27
CA GLY A 213 -3.08 22.98 0.46
C GLY A 213 -3.66 21.64 0.90
N VAL A 214 -2.86 20.56 0.87
CA VAL A 214 -3.32 19.19 1.14
C VAL A 214 -2.98 18.78 2.58
N LEU A 215 -1.84 19.23 3.09
CA LEU A 215 -1.41 18.96 4.46
C LEU A 215 -2.44 19.50 5.44
N ASN A 216 -2.95 18.62 6.31
CA ASN A 216 -3.79 19.04 7.41
C ASN A 216 -2.93 19.73 8.47
N TRP A 217 -2.82 21.06 8.37
CA TRP A 217 -1.99 21.87 9.26
C TRP A 217 -2.35 21.73 10.74
N THR A 218 -3.63 21.57 11.08
CA THR A 218 -4.06 21.36 12.47
C THR A 218 -3.54 20.02 13.02
N SER A 219 -3.67 18.95 12.24
CA SER A 219 -3.13 17.63 12.60
C SER A 219 -1.61 17.64 12.64
N TYR A 220 -0.96 18.31 11.69
CA TYR A 220 0.50 18.49 11.67
C TYR A 220 1.02 19.16 12.96
N GLN A 221 0.40 20.27 13.40
CA GLN A 221 0.81 20.92 14.65
C GLN A 221 0.60 20.02 15.87
N LYS A 222 -0.51 19.27 15.92
CA LYS A 222 -0.78 18.32 17.00
C LYS A 222 0.23 17.16 16.99
N ALA A 223 0.62 16.67 15.81
CA ALA A 223 1.50 15.53 15.66
C ALA A 223 2.93 15.80 16.14
N LYS A 224 3.34 17.08 16.31
CA LYS A 224 4.63 17.43 16.92
C LYS A 224 4.81 16.84 18.33
N GLN A 225 3.72 16.57 19.05
CA GLN A 225 3.78 15.90 20.36
C GLN A 225 4.33 14.46 20.27
N PHE A 226 4.23 13.84 19.09
CA PHE A 226 4.70 12.48 18.80
C PHE A 226 6.12 12.46 18.22
N LEU A 227 6.80 13.60 18.16
CA LEU A 227 8.15 13.72 17.62
C LEU A 227 9.19 14.05 18.70
N PRO A 228 10.46 13.66 18.51
CA PRO A 228 11.56 14.07 19.36
C PRO A 228 11.69 15.60 19.45
N LYS A 229 12.12 16.10 20.62
CA LYS A 229 12.22 17.55 20.88
C LYS A 229 13.22 18.26 19.98
N ASP A 230 14.23 17.55 19.49
CA ASP A 230 15.29 18.02 18.60
C ASP A 230 14.93 17.82 17.11
N THR A 231 13.67 17.51 16.78
CA THR A 231 13.20 17.45 15.39
C THR A 231 13.51 18.75 14.66
N GLN A 232 14.15 18.63 13.50
CA GLN A 232 14.41 19.76 12.64
C GLN A 232 13.21 20.02 11.73
N TYR A 233 12.66 21.23 11.80
CA TYR A 233 11.54 21.66 10.97
C TYR A 233 12.01 22.67 9.93
N VAL A 234 11.71 22.42 8.67
CA VAL A 234 12.03 23.32 7.55
C VAL A 234 10.82 23.44 6.64
N SER A 235 10.58 24.63 6.08
CA SER A 235 9.55 24.83 5.08
C SER A 235 10.14 25.41 3.79
N ILE A 236 9.86 24.76 2.67
CA ILE A 236 10.21 25.24 1.33
C ILE A 236 9.30 26.42 0.99
N LYS A 237 9.90 27.59 0.78
CA LYS A 237 9.17 28.82 0.52
C LYS A 237 8.63 28.84 -0.90
N GLY A 238 7.33 28.99 -1.04
CA GLY A 238 6.64 29.03 -2.33
C GLY A 238 6.35 27.66 -2.94
N GLY A 239 6.84 26.56 -2.35
CA GLY A 239 6.47 25.21 -2.76
C GLY A 239 5.05 24.82 -2.33
N ASN A 240 4.54 23.73 -2.89
CA ASN A 240 3.24 23.14 -2.54
C ASN A 240 3.35 21.63 -2.23
N HIS A 241 2.23 20.95 -1.96
CA HIS A 241 2.23 19.51 -1.63
C HIS A 241 2.71 18.65 -2.80
N ALA A 242 2.14 18.90 -3.98
CA ALA A 242 2.40 18.11 -5.16
C ALA A 242 3.87 18.20 -5.57
N GLY A 243 4.52 19.33 -5.29
CA GLY A 243 5.91 19.57 -5.60
C GLY A 243 6.92 18.74 -4.81
N PHE A 244 6.49 17.93 -3.83
CA PHE A 244 7.33 16.90 -3.21
C PHE A 244 7.57 15.68 -4.11
N GLY A 245 6.76 15.52 -5.16
CA GLY A 245 7.09 14.71 -6.33
C GLY A 245 6.99 15.54 -7.61
N ASN A 246 7.21 14.88 -8.74
CA ASN A 246 7.09 15.44 -10.08
C ASN A 246 5.99 14.67 -10.83
N TYR A 247 4.73 14.96 -10.45
CA TYR A 247 3.50 14.33 -10.97
C TYR A 247 2.41 15.34 -11.37
N GLY A 248 2.77 16.62 -11.48
CA GLY A 248 1.86 17.69 -11.86
C GLY A 248 0.91 18.14 -10.74
N VAL A 249 -0.24 18.70 -11.12
CA VAL A 249 -1.19 19.33 -10.18
C VAL A 249 -1.99 18.27 -9.42
N GLN A 250 -2.09 18.43 -8.10
CA GLN A 250 -2.92 17.60 -7.23
C GLN A 250 -4.24 18.29 -6.87
N LYS A 251 -5.33 17.51 -6.86
CA LYS A 251 -6.63 18.00 -6.39
C LYS A 251 -6.55 18.39 -4.90
N GLY A 252 -6.97 19.61 -4.59
CA GLY A 252 -7.00 20.14 -3.22
C GLY A 252 -5.69 20.80 -2.77
N ASP A 253 -4.65 20.77 -3.61
CA ASP A 253 -3.42 21.52 -3.35
C ASP A 253 -3.53 22.97 -3.85
N ASN A 254 -2.69 23.87 -3.33
CA ASN A 254 -2.59 25.21 -3.88
C ASN A 254 -1.51 25.28 -4.97
N LYS A 255 -1.51 26.39 -5.71
CA LYS A 255 -0.49 26.67 -6.73
C LYS A 255 0.84 27.06 -6.06
N ALA A 256 1.92 26.37 -6.43
CA ALA A 256 3.28 26.79 -6.08
C ALA A 256 3.64 28.13 -6.77
N THR A 257 4.48 28.93 -6.11
CA THR A 257 5.09 30.15 -6.68
C THR A 257 6.51 29.92 -7.18
N ILE A 258 7.10 28.75 -6.93
CA ILE A 258 8.36 28.29 -7.50
C ILE A 258 8.10 27.16 -8.51
N SER A 259 9.08 26.87 -9.37
CA SER A 259 8.98 25.73 -10.28
C SER A 259 9.07 24.41 -9.51
N ASN A 260 8.55 23.33 -10.09
CA ASN A 260 8.70 22.01 -9.49
C ASN A 260 10.17 21.58 -9.45
N GLU A 261 10.93 21.82 -10.52
CA GLU A 261 12.40 21.60 -10.56
C GLU A 261 13.11 22.29 -9.39
N GLN A 262 12.79 23.57 -9.12
CA GLN A 262 13.36 24.27 -7.97
C GLN A 262 12.98 23.59 -6.65
N GLN A 263 11.72 23.18 -6.47
CA GLN A 263 11.30 22.47 -5.27
C GLN A 263 11.99 21.10 -5.13
N GLN A 264 12.18 20.35 -6.22
CA GLN A 264 12.91 19.07 -6.23
C GLN A 264 14.37 19.26 -5.81
N THR A 265 15.03 20.29 -6.36
CA THR A 265 16.39 20.68 -5.95
C THR A 265 16.46 21.06 -4.47
N GLU A 266 15.52 21.86 -3.96
CA GLU A 266 15.50 22.23 -2.55
C GLU A 266 15.28 21.01 -1.62
N ILE A 267 14.43 20.05 -2.03
CA ILE A 267 14.22 18.80 -1.29
C ILE A 267 15.52 18.00 -1.19
N SER A 268 16.21 17.76 -2.32
CA SER A 268 17.44 16.98 -2.34
C SER A 268 18.54 17.64 -1.51
N GLN A 269 18.69 18.97 -1.60
CA GLN A 269 19.65 19.74 -0.82
C GLN A 269 19.38 19.66 0.68
N LEU A 270 18.11 19.80 1.11
CA LEU A 270 17.73 19.70 2.51
C LEU A 270 17.98 18.30 3.07
N ILE A 271 17.65 17.25 2.31
CA ILE A 271 17.92 15.86 2.69
C ILE A 271 19.43 15.63 2.82
N VAL A 272 20.22 15.99 1.80
CA VAL A 272 21.67 15.79 1.80
C VAL A 272 22.34 16.55 2.94
N ALA A 273 21.99 17.81 3.16
CA ALA A 273 22.53 18.61 4.26
C ALA A 273 22.21 17.99 5.62
N TRP A 274 20.97 17.49 5.79
CA TRP A 274 20.55 16.83 7.01
C TRP A 274 21.32 15.53 7.27
N LEU A 275 21.56 14.71 6.25
CA LEU A 275 22.36 13.49 6.33
C LEU A 275 23.83 13.79 6.64
N GLN A 276 24.42 14.78 5.96
CA GLN A 276 25.81 15.19 6.17
C GLN A 276 26.08 15.75 7.57
N SER A 277 25.07 16.35 8.20
CA SER A 277 25.18 16.85 9.58
C SER A 277 25.15 15.76 10.65
N ARG A 278 24.90 14.49 10.27
CA ARG A 278 24.74 13.35 11.18
C ARG A 278 25.59 12.13 10.78
N PRO A 279 26.89 12.28 10.49
CA PRO A 279 27.71 11.12 10.14
C PRO A 279 27.80 10.16 11.34
N ASN A 280 27.19 8.99 11.19
CA ASN A 280 27.39 7.79 12.02
C ASN A 280 27.05 7.89 13.52
N LYS A 281 25.82 8.30 13.87
CA LYS A 281 25.20 7.91 15.15
C LYS A 281 24.23 6.75 14.96
#